data_AF-A0A972L1Q4-F1
#
_entry.id   AF-A0A972L1Q4-F1
#
_cell.length_a   1.000
_cell.length_b   1.000
_cell.length_c   1.000
_cell.angle_alpha   90.00
_cell.angle_beta   90.00
_cell.angle_gamma   90.00
#
_symmetry.space_group_name_H-M   'P 1'
#
loop_
_entity.id
_entity.type
_entity.pdbx_description
1 polymer ?
#
loop_
_entity_poly.entity_id
_entity_poly.type
_entity_poly.pdbx_seq_one_letter_code
_entity_poly.pdbx_strand_id
1 'polypeptide(L)'
;ELFSITFIIEFFVRVLINPKYAPYMLIGGLIVSNQQPDWVEAKPKRFAWLLGMALGVIMTYYIIFDIITPVRLGVCWLCLFLMFVESVFGICLGCLLYKKLKWKTYNCPGGICDVPPPAYNKRKLVIIAAFLGLFFLTYVGLKSYKLNEKPKIIIIKE
;
A
#
# COMPACT_ATOMS: atom_id res chain seq x y z
N GLU A 1 0.77 7.19 -13.22
CA GLU A 1 0.27 5.94 -13.84
C GLU A 1 0.63 4.69 -13.04
N LEU A 2 1.71 3.97 -13.36
CA LEU A 2 1.90 2.57 -12.92
C LEU A 2 2.04 2.38 -11.40
N PHE A 3 2.85 3.22 -10.74
CA PHE A 3 3.02 3.22 -9.28
C PHE A 3 1.70 3.51 -8.54
N SER A 4 0.92 4.47 -9.03
CA SER A 4 -0.36 4.86 -8.44
C SER A 4 -1.39 3.72 -8.51
N ILE A 5 -1.44 3.01 -9.64
CA ILE A 5 -2.36 1.88 -9.84
C ILE A 5 -2.01 0.72 -8.89
N THR A 6 -0.73 0.34 -8.81
CA THR A 6 -0.28 -0.74 -7.92
C THR A 6 -0.48 -0.40 -6.45
N PHE A 7 -0.30 0.87 -6.08
CA PHE A 7 -0.49 1.35 -4.72
C PHE A 7 -1.97 1.32 -4.30
N ILE A 8 -2.89 1.69 -5.17
CA ILE A 8 -4.34 1.60 -4.90
C ILE A 8 -4.76 0.13 -4.71
N ILE A 9 -4.29 -0.77 -5.58
CA ILE A 9 -4.57 -2.21 -5.48
C ILE A 9 -4.05 -2.77 -4.15
N GLU A 10 -2.85 -2.37 -3.71
CA GLU A 10 -2.27 -2.76 -2.43
C GLU A 10 -3.18 -2.39 -1.24
N PHE A 11 -3.66 -1.14 -1.18
CA PHE A 11 -4.55 -0.70 -0.09
C PHE A 11 -5.91 -1.40 -0.12
N PHE A 12 -6.45 -1.63 -1.31
CA PHE A 12 -7.71 -2.37 -1.48
C PHE A 12 -7.61 -3.79 -0.92
N VAL A 13 -6.54 -4.52 -1.26
CA VAL A 13 -6.29 -5.89 -0.76
C VAL A 13 -6.08 -5.91 0.75
N ARG A 14 -5.34 -4.93 1.30
CA ARG A 14 -5.08 -4.82 2.75
C ARG A 14 -6.35 -4.59 3.58
N VAL A 15 -7.30 -3.81 3.07
CA VAL A 15 -8.52 -3.44 3.81
C VAL A 15 -9.64 -4.45 3.65
N LEU A 16 -9.92 -4.92 2.43
CA LEU A 16 -11.13 -5.72 2.17
C LEU A 16 -10.92 -7.23 2.28
N ILE A 17 -9.75 -7.74 1.88
CA ILE A 17 -9.51 -9.18 1.79
C ILE A 17 -8.79 -9.66 3.04
N ASN A 18 -7.48 -9.40 3.11
CA ASN A 18 -6.63 -9.75 4.23
C ASN A 18 -5.24 -9.15 3.99
N PRO A 19 -4.60 -8.50 4.98
CA PRO A 19 -3.22 -8.04 4.84
C PRO A 19 -2.21 -9.15 4.52
N LYS A 20 -2.51 -10.41 4.88
CA LYS A 20 -1.64 -11.55 4.58
C LYS A 20 -1.42 -11.78 3.08
N TYR A 21 -2.32 -11.30 2.22
CA TYR A 21 -2.24 -11.44 0.77
C TYR A 21 -1.72 -10.18 0.08
N ALA A 22 -1.40 -9.13 0.83
CA ALA A 22 -0.88 -7.90 0.25
C ALA A 22 0.53 -8.13 -0.33
N PRO A 23 0.75 -7.81 -1.62
CA PRO A 23 1.96 -8.20 -2.33
C PRO A 23 3.22 -7.51 -1.75
N TYR A 24 3.19 -6.22 -1.42
CA TYR A 24 4.36 -5.59 -0.80
C TYR A 24 4.65 -6.14 0.61
N MET A 25 3.63 -6.55 1.37
CA MET A 25 3.84 -7.16 2.70
C MET A 25 4.50 -8.55 2.59
N LEU A 26 4.11 -9.33 1.57
CA LEU A 26 4.72 -10.63 1.29
C LEU A 26 6.19 -10.48 0.85
N ILE A 27 6.48 -9.52 -0.04
CA ILE A 27 7.85 -9.23 -0.49
C ILE A 27 8.70 -8.74 0.69
N GLY A 28 8.18 -7.81 1.49
CA GLY A 28 8.86 -7.32 2.70
C GLY A 28 9.22 -8.46 3.64
N GLY A 29 8.28 -9.37 3.91
CA GLY A 29 8.53 -10.55 4.76
C GLY A 29 9.58 -11.53 4.21
N LEU A 30 9.80 -11.58 2.88
CA LEU A 30 10.91 -12.35 2.30
C LEU A 30 12.25 -11.64 2.48
N ILE A 31 12.27 -10.31 2.33
CA ILE A 31 13.49 -9.51 2.50
C ILE A 31 13.98 -9.55 3.95
N VAL A 32 13.07 -9.46 4.92
CA VAL A 32 13.41 -9.47 6.35
C VAL A 32 13.25 -10.86 7.01
N SER A 33 13.28 -11.95 6.23
CA SER A 33 12.98 -13.28 6.75
C SER A 33 13.95 -13.78 7.83
N ASN A 34 15.15 -13.19 7.91
CA ASN A 34 16.17 -13.53 8.91
C ASN A 34 16.10 -12.65 10.18
N GLN A 35 15.16 -11.71 10.26
CA GLN A 35 14.94 -10.88 11.45
C GLN A 35 13.85 -11.49 12.33
N GLN A 36 13.95 -11.31 13.64
CA GLN A 36 12.89 -11.73 14.55
C GLN A 36 11.68 -10.81 14.38
N PRO A 37 10.49 -11.35 14.07
CA PRO A 37 9.31 -10.53 13.85
C PRO A 37 8.76 -9.98 15.17
N ASP A 38 8.71 -8.66 15.30
CA ASP A 38 7.97 -8.00 16.37
C ASP A 38 6.48 -7.96 16.01
N TRP A 39 5.71 -8.83 16.65
CA TRP A 39 4.27 -8.92 16.41
C TRP A 39 3.51 -7.83 17.16
N VAL A 40 2.93 -6.90 16.40
CA VAL A 40 2.02 -5.87 16.92
C VAL A 40 0.56 -6.31 16.69
N GLU A 41 -0.33 -5.89 17.58
CA GLU A 41 -1.76 -6.19 17.46
C GLU A 41 -2.34 -5.84 16.08
N ALA A 42 -3.06 -6.78 15.47
CA ALA A 42 -3.63 -6.61 14.14
C ALA A 42 -4.80 -5.61 14.09
N LYS A 43 -5.58 -5.48 15.17
CA LYS A 43 -6.79 -4.62 15.22
C LYS A 43 -6.48 -3.12 15.02
N PRO A 44 -5.56 -2.49 15.78
CA PRO A 44 -5.25 -1.08 15.60
C PRO A 44 -4.59 -0.79 14.23
N LYS A 45 -3.78 -1.72 13.70
CA LYS A 45 -3.18 -1.59 12.36
C LYS A 45 -4.23 -1.61 11.25
N ARG A 46 -5.28 -2.43 11.38
CA ARG A 46 -6.42 -2.44 10.43
C ARG A 46 -7.17 -1.11 10.45
N PHE A 47 -7.37 -0.51 11.61
CA PHE A 47 -7.98 0.82 11.71
C PHE A 47 -7.12 1.90 11.03
N ALA A 48 -5.80 1.86 11.20
CA ALA A 48 -4.90 2.76 10.49
C ALA A 48 -5.02 2.60 8.96
N TRP A 49 -5.12 1.37 8.45
CA TRP A 49 -5.35 1.14 7.01
C TRP A 49 -6.72 1.62 6.53
N LEU A 50 -7.77 1.51 7.35
CA LEU A 50 -9.09 2.06 7.03
C LEU A 50 -9.02 3.59 6.89
N LEU A 51 -8.30 4.25 7.78
CA LEU A 51 -8.11 5.71 7.73
C LEU A 51 -7.30 6.12 6.48
N GLY A 52 -6.27 5.34 6.13
CA GLY A 52 -5.53 5.51 4.86
C GLY A 52 -6.41 5.30 3.63
N MET A 53 -7.31 4.31 3.64
CA MET A 53 -8.27 4.07 2.56
C MET A 53 -9.25 5.23 2.42
N ALA A 54 -9.78 5.77 3.52
CA ALA A 54 -10.66 6.93 3.49
C ALA A 54 -9.98 8.13 2.81
N LEU A 55 -8.73 8.44 3.18
CA LEU A 55 -7.92 9.47 2.53
C LEU A 55 -7.69 9.16 1.03
N GLY A 56 -7.44 7.90 0.68
CA GLY A 56 -7.27 7.46 -0.70
C GLY A 56 -8.54 7.58 -1.56
N VAL A 57 -9.71 7.30 -1.00
CA VAL A 57 -11.01 7.46 -1.67
C VAL A 57 -11.29 8.94 -1.92
N ILE A 58 -11.06 9.80 -0.92
CA ILE A 58 -11.17 11.26 -1.08
C ILE A 58 -10.27 11.74 -2.22
N MET A 59 -9.02 11.27 -2.26
CA MET A 59 -8.09 11.64 -3.34
C MET A 59 -8.56 11.14 -4.71
N THR A 60 -9.07 9.91 -4.78
CA THR A 60 -9.59 9.31 -6.03
C THR A 60 -10.80 10.09 -6.54
N TYR A 61 -11.69 10.52 -5.65
CA TYR A 61 -12.81 11.41 -5.98
C TYR A 61 -12.30 12.68 -6.67
N TYR A 62 -11.33 13.40 -6.07
CA TYR A 62 -10.78 14.62 -6.69
C TYR A 62 -10.11 14.37 -8.05
N ILE A 63 -9.51 13.20 -8.26
CA ILE A 63 -8.91 12.82 -9.54
C ILE A 63 -9.98 12.59 -10.61
N ILE A 64 -11.09 11.90 -10.28
CA ILE A 64 -12.16 11.58 -11.24
C ILE A 64 -12.86 12.84 -11.76
N PHE A 65 -13.08 13.84 -10.89
CA PHE A 65 -13.72 15.09 -11.28
C PHE A 65 -12.74 16.12 -11.88
N ASP A 66 -11.46 15.77 -12.02
CA ASP A 66 -10.37 16.63 -12.51
C ASP A 66 -10.29 18.02 -11.84
N ILE A 67 -10.65 18.08 -10.56
CA ILE A 67 -10.67 19.34 -9.82
C ILE A 67 -9.31 19.53 -9.14
N ILE A 68 -8.52 20.49 -9.62
CA ILE A 68 -7.26 20.88 -9.01
C ILE A 68 -7.54 21.94 -7.94
N THR A 69 -7.84 21.48 -6.72
CA THR A 69 -8.05 22.34 -5.54
C THR A 69 -6.83 22.27 -4.61
N PRO A 70 -6.47 23.35 -3.89
CA PRO A 70 -5.46 23.28 -2.82
C PRO A 70 -5.75 22.18 -1.78
N VAL A 71 -7.03 21.84 -1.58
CA VAL A 71 -7.46 20.71 -0.74
C VAL A 71 -6.88 19.38 -1.23
N ARG A 72 -6.85 19.12 -2.55
CA ARG A 72 -6.28 17.90 -3.13
C ARG A 72 -4.79 17.77 -2.80
N LEU A 73 -4.04 18.88 -2.90
CA LEU A 73 -2.63 18.91 -2.53
C LEU A 73 -2.43 18.74 -1.03
N GLY A 74 -3.26 19.38 -0.20
CA GLY A 74 -3.23 19.23 1.26
C GLY A 74 -3.47 17.80 1.73
N VAL A 75 -4.45 17.10 1.15
CA VAL A 75 -4.75 15.69 1.45
C VAL A 75 -3.57 14.78 1.06
N CYS A 76 -2.95 15.03 -0.09
CA CYS A 76 -1.77 14.28 -0.53
C CYS A 76 -0.59 14.47 0.44
N TRP A 77 -0.28 15.71 0.79
CA TRP A 77 0.77 16.04 1.76
C TRP A 77 0.52 15.39 3.12
N LEU A 78 -0.72 15.45 3.61
CA LEU A 78 -1.10 14.80 4.86
C LEU A 78 -0.88 13.28 4.79
N CYS A 79 -1.28 12.63 3.70
CA CYS A 79 -1.09 11.19 3.50
C CYS A 79 0.41 10.81 3.51
N LEU A 80 1.23 11.53 2.75
CA LEU A 80 2.68 11.32 2.70
C LEU A 80 3.34 11.53 4.07
N PHE A 81 2.92 12.58 4.79
CA PHE A 81 3.41 12.86 6.13
C PHE A 81 3.08 11.72 7.11
N LEU A 82 1.84 11.23 7.12
CA LEU A 82 1.41 10.13 7.98
C LEU A 82 2.22 8.84 7.70
N MET A 83 2.44 8.50 6.44
CA MET A 83 3.25 7.33 6.07
C MET A 83 4.73 7.50 6.43
N PHE A 84 5.26 8.72 6.29
CA PHE A 84 6.64 9.04 6.64
C PHE A 84 6.89 8.85 8.15
N VAL A 85 5.99 9.34 9.00
CA VAL A 85 6.12 9.19 10.46
C VAL A 85 6.09 7.72 10.88
N GLU A 86 5.21 6.92 10.28
CA GLU A 86 5.16 5.48 10.53
C GLU A 86 6.45 4.78 10.09
N SER A 87 7.01 5.17 8.94
CA SER A 87 8.19 4.49 8.36
C SER A 87 9.50 4.89 9.04
N VAL A 88 9.67 6.17 9.39
CA VAL A 88 10.93 6.70 9.96
C VAL A 88 10.99 6.54 11.47
N PHE A 89 9.91 6.92 12.18
CA PHE A 89 9.88 6.88 13.63
C PHE A 89 9.26 5.59 14.18
N GLY A 90 8.65 4.76 13.33
CA GLY A 90 7.91 3.57 13.78
C GLY A 90 6.59 3.91 14.50
N ILE A 91 6.17 5.19 14.51
CA ILE A 91 4.98 5.65 15.25
C ILE A 91 3.78 5.67 14.33
N CYS A 92 2.82 4.78 14.57
CA CYS A 92 1.55 4.79 13.85
C CYS A 92 0.52 5.69 14.53
N LEU A 93 0.28 6.89 13.99
CA LEU A 93 -0.71 7.85 14.48
C LEU A 93 -2.14 7.28 14.51
N GLY A 94 -2.47 6.40 13.55
CA GLY A 94 -3.76 5.68 13.54
C GLY A 94 -3.94 4.76 14.75
N CYS A 95 -2.88 4.05 15.16
CA CYS A 95 -2.90 3.23 16.37
C CYS A 95 -3.05 4.08 17.64
N LEU A 96 -2.43 5.27 17.68
CA LEU A 96 -2.57 6.20 18.81
C LEU A 96 -4.01 6.72 18.94
N LEU A 97 -4.65 7.05 17.80
CA LEU A 97 -6.05 7.46 17.77
C LEU A 97 -6.99 6.33 18.22
N TYR A 98 -6.72 5.09 17.78
CA TYR A 98 -7.45 3.88 18.21
C TYR A 98 -7.39 3.70 19.74
N LYS A 99 -6.20 3.87 20.34
CA LYS A 99 -6.00 3.82 21.80
C LYS A 99 -6.74 4.95 22.51
N LYS A 100 -6.70 6.17 21.98
CA LYS A 100 -7.40 7.34 22.55
C LYS A 100 -8.92 7.15 22.57
N LEU A 101 -9.49 6.43 21.59
CA LEU A 101 -10.91 6.10 21.52
C LEU A 101 -11.33 4.98 22.51
N LYS A 102 -10.45 4.59 23.44
CA LYS A 102 -10.67 3.59 24.50
C LYS A 102 -11.12 2.21 24.01
N TRP A 103 -10.82 1.85 22.77
CA TRP A 103 -10.93 0.46 22.35
C TRP A 103 -9.81 -0.35 23.03
N LYS A 104 -10.16 -1.45 23.71
CA LYS A 104 -9.17 -2.32 24.40
C LYS A 104 -8.04 -2.69 23.42
N THR A 105 -6.84 -2.22 23.71
CA THR A 105 -5.59 -2.67 23.10
C THR A 105 -4.86 -3.52 24.13
N TYR A 106 -4.57 -4.77 23.80
CA TYR A 106 -3.66 -5.60 24.58
C TYR A 106 -2.25 -5.24 24.10
N ASN A 107 -1.67 -4.21 24.73
CA ASN A 107 -0.33 -3.76 24.41
C ASN A 107 0.65 -4.92 24.67
N CYS A 108 1.20 -5.51 23.60
CA CYS A 108 2.45 -6.28 23.67
C CYS A 108 3.58 -5.49 23.00
N PRO A 109 4.05 -4.38 23.61
CA PRO A 109 5.29 -3.73 23.20
C PRO A 109 6.48 -4.55 23.69
N GLY A 110 7.51 -4.68 22.86
CA GLY A 110 8.81 -5.23 23.27
C GLY A 110 8.88 -6.76 23.34
N GLY A 111 8.39 -7.48 22.32
CA GLY A 111 8.59 -8.93 22.20
C GLY A 111 7.87 -9.81 23.22
N ILE A 112 7.00 -9.25 24.09
CA ILE A 112 6.34 -10.00 25.16
C ILE A 112 5.30 -11.00 24.61
N CYS A 113 4.76 -10.74 23.42
CA CYS A 113 3.91 -11.67 22.68
C CYS A 113 4.74 -12.42 21.64
N ASP A 114 5.50 -13.42 22.06
CA ASP A 114 6.12 -14.36 21.14
C ASP A 114 5.05 -15.28 20.54
N VAL A 115 4.49 -14.88 19.40
CA VAL A 115 3.72 -15.79 18.54
C VAL A 115 4.67 -16.34 17.48
N PRO A 116 4.79 -17.68 17.34
CA PRO A 116 5.66 -18.26 16.34
C PRO A 116 5.23 -17.79 14.93
N PRO A 117 6.18 -17.40 14.06
CA PRO A 117 5.84 -16.97 12.72
C PRO A 117 5.06 -18.07 11.98
N PRO A 118 4.00 -17.73 11.23
CA PRO A 118 3.23 -18.74 10.51
C PRO A 118 4.13 -19.42 9.48
N ALA A 119 4.11 -20.76 9.45
CA ALA A 119 4.93 -21.57 8.55
C ALA A 119 4.87 -21.08 7.08
N TYR A 120 6.03 -21.11 6.43
CA TYR A 120 6.17 -20.74 5.03
C TYR A 120 5.24 -21.60 4.15
N ASN A 121 4.30 -20.95 3.46
CA ASN A 121 3.32 -21.64 2.62
C ASN A 121 3.62 -21.36 1.15
N LYS A 122 3.71 -22.41 0.32
CA LYS A 122 3.93 -22.32 -1.13
C LYS A 122 2.92 -21.41 -1.85
N ARG A 123 1.70 -21.25 -1.30
CA ARG A 123 0.70 -20.29 -1.79
C ARG A 123 1.19 -18.83 -1.78
N LYS A 124 2.09 -18.44 -0.86
CA LYS A 124 2.69 -17.10 -0.85
C LYS A 124 3.53 -16.85 -2.10
N LEU A 125 4.29 -17.85 -2.54
CA LEU A 125 5.14 -17.75 -3.74
C LEU A 125 4.29 -17.56 -5.01
N VAL A 126 3.15 -18.26 -5.11
CA VAL A 126 2.21 -18.12 -6.22
C VAL A 126 1.64 -16.70 -6.29
N ILE A 127 1.27 -16.11 -5.15
CA ILE A 127 0.73 -14.74 -5.10
C ILE A 127 1.79 -13.72 -5.52
N ILE A 128 3.04 -13.89 -5.08
CA ILE A 128 4.15 -13.02 -5.48
C ILE A 128 4.42 -13.14 -6.98
N ALA A 129 4.48 -14.37 -7.51
CA ALA A 129 4.68 -14.61 -8.93
C ALA A 129 3.54 -14.04 -9.78
N ALA A 130 2.29 -14.18 -9.33
CA ALA A 130 1.12 -13.59 -9.98
C ALA A 130 1.19 -12.05 -9.99
N PHE A 131 1.59 -11.43 -8.87
CA PHE A 131 1.76 -9.98 -8.78
C PHE A 131 2.87 -9.47 -9.70
N LEU A 132 4.03 -10.13 -9.73
CA LEU A 132 5.13 -9.79 -10.65
C LEU A 132 4.73 -9.96 -12.12
N GLY A 133 3.97 -11.02 -12.43
CA GLY A 133 3.41 -11.25 -13.76
C GLY A 133 2.44 -10.15 -14.18
N LEU A 134 1.50 -9.77 -13.29
CA LEU A 134 0.56 -8.68 -13.55
C LEU A 134 1.28 -7.34 -13.72
N PHE A 135 2.27 -7.05 -12.89
CA PHE A 135 3.10 -5.85 -12.99
C PHE A 135 3.85 -5.78 -14.33
N PHE A 136 4.45 -6.90 -14.75
CA PHE A 136 5.15 -6.97 -16.03
C PHE A 136 4.18 -6.83 -17.23
N LEU A 137 3.02 -7.48 -17.18
CA LEU A 137 1.98 -7.36 -18.21
C LEU A 137 1.45 -5.94 -18.35
N THR A 138 1.13 -5.29 -17.23
CA THR A 138 0.67 -3.89 -17.23
C THR A 138 1.76 -2.93 -17.70
N TYR A 139 3.03 -3.16 -17.35
CA TYR A 139 4.16 -2.40 -17.88
C TYR A 139 4.31 -2.53 -19.40
N VAL A 140 4.26 -3.76 -19.93
CA VAL A 140 4.33 -4.02 -21.37
C VAL A 140 3.11 -3.44 -22.10
N GLY A 141 1.93 -3.57 -21.51
CA GLY A 141 0.69 -2.97 -22.02
C GLY A 141 0.80 -1.46 -22.11
N LEU A 142 1.14 -0.77 -21.02
CA LEU A 142 1.34 0.68 -20.99
C LEU A 142 2.43 1.14 -21.96
N LYS A 143 3.53 0.38 -22.08
CA LYS A 143 4.56 0.65 -23.09
C LYS A 143 4.03 0.53 -24.51
N SER A 144 3.17 -0.46 -24.77
CA SER A 144 2.55 -0.69 -26.08
C SER A 144 1.53 0.39 -26.45
N TYR A 145 0.68 0.80 -25.50
CA TYR A 145 -0.24 1.94 -25.68
C TYR A 145 0.54 3.23 -25.96
N LYS A 146 1.58 3.51 -25.16
CA LYS A 146 2.42 4.70 -25.35
C LYS A 146 3.24 4.68 -26.64
N LEU A 147 3.54 3.50 -27.20
CA LEU A 147 4.17 3.36 -28.52
C LEU A 147 3.17 3.63 -29.65
N ASN A 148 1.92 3.19 -29.50
CA ASN A 148 0.85 3.40 -30.48
C ASN A 148 0.37 4.85 -30.52
N GLU A 149 0.41 5.58 -29.41
CA GLU A 149 0.06 7.00 -29.32
C GLU A 149 1.21 7.95 -29.67
N LYS A 150 2.44 7.49 -29.92
CA LYS A 150 3.45 8.40 -30.48
C LYS A 150 2.93 8.87 -31.85
N PRO A 151 2.82 10.19 -32.08
CA PRO A 151 2.35 10.67 -33.38
C PRO A 151 3.27 10.10 -34.46
N LYS A 152 2.69 9.57 -35.54
CA LYS A 152 3.41 9.37 -36.79
C LYS A 152 4.07 10.70 -37.12
N ILE A 153 5.38 10.81 -36.89
CA ILE A 153 6.16 11.91 -37.40
C ILE A 153 6.14 11.72 -38.91
N ILE A 154 5.20 12.40 -39.57
CA ILE A 154 5.19 12.52 -41.02
C ILE A 154 6.42 13.36 -41.32
N ILE A 155 7.49 12.70 -41.75
CA ILE A 155 8.63 13.36 -42.36
C ILE A 155 8.09 13.94 -43.66
N ILE A 156 7.67 15.20 -43.63
CA ILE A 156 7.45 15.97 -44.84
C ILE A 156 8.84 16.15 -45.44
N LYS A 157 9.08 15.46 -46.55
CA LYS A 157 10.25 15.65 -47.39
C LYS A 157 9.93 16.80 -48.33
N GLU A 158 10.48 17.97 -48.05
CA GLU A 158 10.69 19.04 -49.04
C GLU A 158 11.98 19.79 -48.69
#